data_AF-A0A2D9U296-F1
#
_entry.id   AF-A0A2D9U296-F1
#
_cell.length_a   1.000
_cell.length_b   1.000
_cell.length_c   1.000
_cell.angle_alpha   90.00
_cell.angle_beta   90.00
_cell.angle_gamma   90.00
#
_symmetry.space_group_name_H-M   'P 1'
#
loop_
_entity.id
_entity.type
_entity.pdbx_description
1 polymer ?
#
loop_
_entity_poly.entity_id
_entity_poly.type
_entity_poly.pdbx_seq_one_letter_code
_entity_poly.pdbx_strand_id
1 'polypeptide(L)'
;MNSQNRREIMRTTRLNSYSYSSYFTDQSNVMIKKPIFLLSALCLALLLSPAGYAGKYYKWVDSEGVTHYGESPPDTETAAVVNVKTGASSDQKQAIEALEAKRKAAEETSNPPQADEESAIEKENRKIMENNCKIQRQNLSQLKANRRVKVTDDNGQIRYLNDDEIQNRQSEIEKYIAENCKGV
;
A
#
# COMPACT_ATOMS: atom_id res chain seq x y z
N MET A 1 -39.24 -45.35 -48.38
CA MET A 1 -38.18 -45.55 -49.39
C MET A 1 -36.97 -46.14 -48.68
N ASN A 2 -36.68 -47.42 -48.88
CA ASN A 2 -35.81 -47.92 -49.97
C ASN A 2 -34.37 -47.41 -49.79
N SER A 3 -33.33 -48.22 -49.74
CA SER A 3 -33.21 -49.65 -49.97
C SER A 3 -31.80 -50.00 -49.54
N GLN A 4 -31.63 -51.15 -48.90
CA GLN A 4 -30.63 -52.15 -49.31
C GLN A 4 -29.15 -51.69 -49.37
N ASN A 5 -28.20 -52.35 -48.73
CA ASN A 5 -28.12 -53.76 -48.40
C ASN A 5 -26.79 -53.88 -47.64
N ARG A 6 -26.77 -54.55 -46.48
CA ARG A 6 -26.42 -55.98 -46.37
C ARG A 6 -24.92 -56.18 -46.67
N ARG A 7 -24.10 -56.80 -45.82
CA ARG A 7 -24.24 -58.06 -45.07
C ARG A 7 -22.75 -58.46 -44.88
N GLU A 8 -22.21 -59.04 -43.81
CA GLU A 8 -22.69 -59.97 -42.79
C GLU A 8 -21.83 -59.74 -41.53
N ILE A 9 -22.32 -59.75 -40.30
CA ILE A 9 -23.07 -60.81 -39.60
C ILE A 9 -22.22 -62.09 -39.41
N MET A 10 -21.56 -62.08 -38.25
CA MET A 10 -21.69 -63.08 -37.20
C MET A 10 -20.83 -64.36 -37.20
N ARG A 11 -20.56 -64.73 -35.94
CA ARG A 11 -20.30 -66.07 -35.37
C ARG A 11 -18.83 -66.48 -35.42
N THR A 12 -18.20 -66.98 -34.35
CA THR A 12 -18.66 -67.47 -33.03
C THR A 12 -17.42 -67.91 -32.24
N THR A 13 -17.42 -67.63 -30.93
CA THR A 13 -17.08 -68.52 -29.78
C THR A 13 -15.79 -69.38 -29.84
N ARG A 14 -14.90 -69.51 -28.82
CA ARG A 14 -15.08 -69.79 -27.38
C ARG A 14 -13.78 -69.53 -26.59
N LEU A 15 -14.00 -69.40 -25.28
CA LEU A 15 -13.11 -69.28 -24.11
C LEU A 15 -12.08 -70.41 -23.92
N ASN A 16 -10.99 -70.08 -23.21
CA ASN A 16 -10.32 -70.81 -22.10
C ASN A 16 -8.79 -70.57 -22.16
N SER A 17 -7.98 -70.49 -21.11
CA SER A 17 -8.08 -70.26 -19.66
C SER A 17 -6.65 -70.53 -19.10
N TYR A 18 -6.17 -69.71 -18.15
CA TYR A 18 -5.10 -69.98 -17.15
C TYR A 18 -3.72 -70.56 -17.55
N SER A 19 -2.63 -69.85 -17.23
CA SER A 19 -1.83 -70.09 -16.00
C SER A 19 -0.47 -69.35 -15.99
N TYR A 20 -0.08 -68.95 -14.78
CA TYR A 20 1.20 -68.37 -14.35
C TYR A 20 2.40 -69.33 -14.53
N SER A 21 3.60 -68.81 -14.80
CA SER A 21 4.84 -69.29 -14.17
C SER A 21 6.01 -68.29 -14.34
N SER A 22 6.80 -68.18 -13.28
CA SER A 22 7.95 -67.30 -13.03
C SER A 22 9.28 -67.83 -13.60
N TYR A 23 10.42 -67.31 -13.08
CA TYR A 23 11.85 -67.70 -13.23
C TYR A 23 12.66 -66.76 -14.16
N PHE A 24 13.51 -65.85 -13.67
CA PHE A 24 14.79 -65.93 -12.92
C PHE A 24 16.00 -65.64 -13.85
N THR A 25 16.91 -64.82 -13.33
CA THR A 25 18.10 -64.09 -13.86
C THR A 25 19.28 -64.92 -14.40
N ASP A 26 20.16 -64.32 -15.24
CA ASP A 26 21.64 -64.13 -15.06
C ASP A 26 22.32 -63.45 -16.30
N GLN A 27 22.79 -62.18 -16.27
CA GLN A 27 24.15 -61.62 -16.03
C GLN A 27 25.32 -62.06 -16.97
N SER A 28 26.00 -61.08 -17.59
CA SER A 28 27.49 -60.94 -17.55
C SER A 28 28.06 -59.71 -18.31
N ASN A 29 28.36 -58.67 -17.52
CA ASN A 29 29.53 -57.75 -17.50
C ASN A 29 30.41 -57.46 -18.74
N VAL A 30 30.48 -56.19 -19.16
CA VAL A 30 31.75 -55.49 -19.51
C VAL A 30 31.67 -53.99 -19.14
N MET A 31 32.76 -53.46 -18.55
CA MET A 31 33.18 -52.04 -18.52
C MET A 31 32.86 -51.15 -17.29
N ILE A 32 33.31 -51.53 -16.09
CA ILE A 32 33.22 -50.72 -14.84
C ILE A 32 34.43 -49.76 -14.63
N LYS A 33 35.42 -49.69 -15.53
CA LYS A 33 36.65 -48.88 -15.29
C LYS A 33 36.64 -47.44 -15.81
N LYS A 34 35.83 -47.10 -16.83
CA LYS A 34 35.70 -45.73 -17.36
C LYS A 34 34.76 -44.78 -16.58
N PRO A 35 33.67 -45.23 -15.90
CA PRO A 35 32.78 -44.30 -15.20
C PRO A 35 33.38 -43.74 -13.91
N ILE A 36 34.33 -44.46 -13.28
CA ILE A 36 34.96 -44.05 -12.02
C ILE A 36 35.82 -42.79 -12.20
N PHE A 37 36.53 -42.67 -13.33
CA PHE A 37 37.37 -41.50 -13.60
C PHE A 37 36.53 -40.23 -13.87
N LEU A 38 35.39 -40.38 -14.57
CA LEU A 38 34.47 -39.27 -14.83
C LEU A 38 33.73 -38.83 -13.55
N LEU A 39 33.33 -39.78 -12.71
CA LEU A 39 32.75 -39.50 -11.38
C LEU A 39 33.74 -38.79 -10.45
N SER A 40 35.00 -39.22 -10.45
CA SER A 40 36.08 -38.59 -9.68
C SER A 40 36.31 -37.12 -10.11
N ALA A 41 36.42 -36.88 -11.42
CA ALA A 41 36.62 -35.52 -11.94
C ALA A 41 35.42 -34.61 -11.66
N LEU A 42 34.19 -35.14 -11.75
CA LEU A 42 32.98 -34.39 -11.41
C LEU A 42 32.96 -34.03 -9.92
N CYS A 43 33.25 -34.98 -9.02
CA CYS A 43 33.34 -34.71 -7.59
C CYS A 43 34.41 -33.65 -7.24
N LEU A 44 35.56 -33.68 -7.92
CA LEU A 44 36.62 -32.69 -7.70
C LEU A 44 36.23 -31.29 -8.22
N ALA A 45 35.46 -31.21 -9.31
CA ALA A 45 34.92 -29.96 -9.82
C ALA A 45 33.88 -29.33 -8.86
N LEU A 46 33.06 -30.15 -8.19
CA LEU A 46 32.11 -29.66 -7.18
C LEU A 46 32.81 -29.08 -5.93
N LEU A 47 34.00 -29.58 -5.58
CA LEU A 47 34.79 -29.07 -4.45
C LEU A 47 35.42 -27.69 -4.73
N LEU A 48 35.53 -27.29 -6.00
CA LEU A 48 36.04 -25.98 -6.40
C LEU A 48 34.92 -24.93 -6.57
N SER A 49 33.67 -25.25 -6.23
CA SER A 49 32.59 -24.26 -6.30
C SER A 49 32.89 -23.08 -5.35
N PRO A 50 32.89 -21.82 -5.84
CA PRO A 50 33.07 -20.67 -4.97
C PRO A 50 31.99 -20.68 -3.90
N ALA A 51 32.40 -20.60 -2.63
CA ALA A 51 31.47 -20.40 -1.52
C ALA A 51 30.70 -19.09 -1.78
N GLY A 52 29.37 -19.15 -1.73
CA GLY A 52 28.53 -17.98 -2.01
C GLY A 52 28.94 -16.79 -1.15
N TYR A 53 29.18 -15.64 -1.78
CA TYR A 53 29.42 -14.39 -1.07
C TYR A 53 28.12 -13.95 -0.40
N ALA A 54 28.08 -13.98 0.94
CA ALA A 54 27.03 -13.32 1.69
C ALA A 54 27.24 -11.80 1.58
N GLY A 55 26.33 -11.09 0.91
CA GLY A 55 26.36 -9.63 0.82
C GLY A 55 26.28 -9.02 2.22
N LYS A 56 27.23 -8.14 2.55
CA LYS A 56 27.20 -7.37 3.80
C LYS A 56 26.22 -6.21 3.61
N TYR A 57 25.21 -6.12 4.46
CA TYR A 57 24.31 -4.96 4.51
C TYR A 57 24.82 -3.98 5.56
N TYR A 58 24.67 -2.70 5.29
CA TYR A 58 25.14 -1.61 6.14
C TYR A 58 24.00 -0.66 6.47
N LYS A 59 24.07 -0.02 7.64
CA LYS A 59 23.21 1.08 8.06
C LYS A 59 24.07 2.31 8.29
N TRP A 60 23.70 3.44 7.70
CA TRP A 60 24.35 4.73 7.94
C TRP A 60 23.31 5.84 8.07
N VAL A 61 23.74 6.97 8.64
CA VAL A 61 22.94 8.21 8.69
C VAL A 61 23.65 9.23 7.81
N ASP A 62 22.92 9.87 6.92
CA ASP A 62 23.49 10.91 6.06
C ASP A 62 23.59 12.27 6.77
N SER A 63 24.09 13.29 6.06
CA SER A 63 24.25 14.65 6.59
C SER A 63 22.92 15.34 6.94
N GLU A 64 21.80 14.85 6.40
CA GLU A 64 20.46 15.38 6.68
C GLU A 64 19.79 14.65 7.85
N GLY A 65 20.47 13.67 8.45
CA GLY A 65 19.96 12.87 9.56
C GLY A 65 19.06 11.70 9.13
N VAL A 66 19.00 11.40 7.83
CA VAL A 66 18.20 10.30 7.29
C VAL A 66 18.97 8.99 7.40
N THR A 67 18.31 7.96 7.92
CA THR A 67 18.88 6.62 8.06
C THR A 67 18.68 5.81 6.77
N HIS A 68 19.78 5.33 6.20
CA HIS A 68 19.81 4.50 5.01
C HIS A 68 20.28 3.07 5.32
N TYR A 69 19.83 2.10 4.50
CA TYR A 69 20.23 0.70 4.55
C TYR A 69 20.59 0.21 3.14
N GLY A 70 21.75 -0.44 2.98
CA GLY A 70 22.19 -0.94 1.68
C GLY A 70 23.55 -1.62 1.70
N GLU A 71 23.96 -2.19 0.56
CA GLU A 71 25.23 -2.93 0.42
C GLU A 71 26.44 -2.03 0.10
N SER A 72 26.20 -0.78 -0.34
CA SER A 72 27.24 0.17 -0.74
C SER A 72 27.07 1.49 0.00
N PRO A 73 27.53 1.58 1.27
CA PRO A 73 27.52 2.85 1.99
C PRO A 73 28.53 3.83 1.35
N PRO A 74 28.26 5.15 1.42
CA PRO A 74 29.18 6.17 0.89
C PRO A 74 30.50 6.24 1.66
N ASP A 75 30.49 5.87 2.94
CA ASP A 75 31.68 5.68 3.77
C ASP A 75 31.51 4.42 4.63
N THR A 76 32.49 3.52 4.56
CA THR A 76 32.48 2.25 5.28
C THR A 76 32.91 2.36 6.74
N GLU A 77 33.58 3.45 7.14
CA GLU A 77 34.02 3.65 8.53
C GLU A 77 32.89 4.12 9.44
N THR A 78 31.97 4.94 8.91
CA THR A 78 30.79 5.43 9.64
C THR A 78 29.57 4.52 9.51
N ALA A 79 29.60 3.54 8.60
CA ALA A 79 28.50 2.61 8.38
C ALA A 79 28.58 1.37 9.29
N ALA A 80 27.49 1.08 9.99
CA ALA A 80 27.37 -0.09 10.85
C ALA A 80 26.94 -1.33 10.04
N VAL A 81 27.68 -2.44 10.16
CA VAL A 81 27.32 -3.71 9.52
C VAL A 81 26.05 -4.27 10.16
N VAL A 82 25.02 -4.53 9.34
CA VAL A 82 23.77 -5.15 9.74
C VAL A 82 23.83 -6.65 9.43
N ASN A 83 23.71 -7.47 10.47
CA ASN A 83 23.58 -8.90 10.30
C ASN A 83 22.11 -9.25 9.98
N VAL A 84 21.83 -9.49 8.70
CA VAL A 84 20.49 -9.88 8.24
C VAL A 84 20.29 -11.37 8.48
N LYS A 85 19.51 -11.71 9.50
CA LYS A 85 19.06 -13.09 9.73
C LYS A 85 17.94 -13.41 8.74
N THR A 86 18.21 -14.23 7.74
CA THR A 86 17.16 -14.75 6.85
C THR A 86 16.44 -15.92 7.53
N GLY A 87 15.25 -15.67 8.04
CA GLY A 87 14.36 -16.67 8.64
C GLY A 87 13.12 -16.00 9.22
N ALA A 88 11.95 -16.65 9.10
CA ALA A 88 10.75 -16.18 9.80
C ALA A 88 11.02 -16.24 11.31
N SER A 89 10.93 -15.10 12.00
CA SER A 89 10.98 -15.08 13.46
C SER A 89 9.89 -16.01 14.02
N SER A 90 10.20 -16.81 15.02
CA SER A 90 9.23 -17.67 15.72
C SER A 90 8.00 -16.89 16.20
N ASP A 91 8.18 -15.58 16.40
CA ASP A 91 7.22 -14.69 17.01
C ASP A 91 6.43 -13.88 15.96
N GLN A 92 6.66 -14.12 14.67
CA GLN A 92 5.97 -13.42 13.59
C GLN A 92 4.45 -13.63 13.67
N LYS A 93 4.00 -14.83 14.02
CA LYS A 93 2.57 -15.14 14.19
C LYS A 93 1.95 -14.34 15.36
N GLN A 94 2.64 -14.28 16.50
CA GLN A 94 2.18 -13.51 17.67
C GLN A 94 2.18 -12.00 17.39
N ALA A 95 3.16 -11.50 16.64
CA ALA A 95 3.19 -10.09 16.24
C ALA A 95 2.04 -9.74 15.28
N ILE A 96 1.71 -10.62 14.34
CA ILE A 96 0.57 -10.44 13.43
C ILE A 96 -0.75 -10.49 14.22
N GLU A 97 -0.92 -11.48 15.11
CA GLU A 97 -2.13 -11.58 15.95
C GLU A 97 -2.29 -10.37 16.87
N ALA A 98 -1.20 -9.84 17.44
CA ALA A 98 -1.23 -8.63 18.26
C ALA A 98 -1.60 -7.38 17.44
N LEU A 99 -1.13 -7.27 16.20
CA LEU A 99 -1.51 -6.18 15.29
C LEU A 99 -2.98 -6.28 14.86
N GLU A 100 -3.46 -7.48 14.56
CA GLU A 100 -4.87 -7.72 14.23
C GLU A 100 -5.79 -7.43 15.42
N ALA A 101 -5.40 -7.81 16.63
CA ALA A 101 -6.15 -7.49 17.85
C ALA A 101 -6.24 -5.97 18.08
N LYS A 102 -5.13 -5.24 17.88
CA LYS A 102 -5.13 -3.77 17.93
C LYS A 102 -6.01 -3.15 16.85
N ARG A 103 -6.02 -3.71 15.64
CA ARG A 103 -6.85 -3.21 14.54
C ARG A 103 -8.33 -3.42 14.83
N LYS A 104 -8.72 -4.58 15.35
CA LYS A 104 -10.10 -4.87 15.76
C LYS A 104 -10.55 -3.99 16.93
N ALA A 105 -9.69 -3.75 17.92
CA ALA A 105 -9.99 -2.83 19.02
C ALA A 105 -10.15 -1.37 18.52
N ALA A 106 -9.38 -0.96 17.51
CA ALA A 106 -9.53 0.35 16.86
C ALA A 106 -10.81 0.45 16.02
N GLU A 107 -11.23 -0.62 15.34
CA GLU A 107 -12.51 -0.68 14.64
C GLU A 107 -13.70 -0.67 15.62
N GLU A 108 -13.62 -1.36 16.76
CA GLU A 108 -14.68 -1.35 17.78
C GLU A 108 -14.82 0.01 18.48
N THR A 109 -13.73 0.77 18.59
CA THR A 109 -13.74 2.16 19.09
C THR A 109 -14.04 3.19 18.00
N SER A 110 -14.15 2.78 16.74
CA SER A 110 -14.52 3.66 15.62
C SER A 110 -16.03 3.84 15.42
N ASN A 111 -16.87 3.25 16.27
CA ASN A 111 -18.25 3.71 16.40
C ASN A 111 -18.20 5.12 17.03
N PRO A 112 -18.50 6.19 16.26
CA PRO A 112 -18.64 7.50 16.88
C PRO A 112 -19.74 7.38 17.94
N PRO A 113 -19.55 7.88 19.17
CA PRO A 113 -20.65 8.00 20.10
C PRO A 113 -21.73 8.84 19.41
N GLN A 114 -22.86 8.23 19.09
CA GLN A 114 -24.07 9.00 18.87
C GLN A 114 -24.42 9.68 20.21
N ALA A 115 -24.68 10.98 20.12
CA ALA A 115 -25.19 11.89 21.15
C ALA A 115 -24.14 12.64 22.01
N ASP A 116 -24.00 13.93 21.64
CA ASP A 116 -24.07 15.08 22.55
C ASP A 116 -22.85 15.51 23.37
N GLU A 117 -21.63 15.17 22.96
CA GLU A 117 -20.44 15.87 23.45
C GLU A 117 -19.68 16.52 22.29
N GLU A 118 -20.22 17.66 21.84
CA GLU A 118 -19.50 18.56 20.93
C GLU A 118 -18.17 18.94 21.60
N SER A 119 -17.07 18.53 20.96
CA SER A 119 -15.73 18.77 21.49
C SER A 119 -15.52 20.27 21.74
N ALA A 120 -14.65 20.62 22.70
CA ALA A 120 -14.34 22.02 22.98
C ALA A 120 -13.87 22.79 21.71
N ILE A 121 -13.19 22.09 20.80
CA ILE A 121 -12.73 22.62 19.51
C ILE A 121 -13.92 22.93 18.60
N GLU A 122 -14.88 22.02 18.50
CA GLU A 122 -16.06 22.19 17.64
C GLU A 122 -16.94 23.35 18.15
N LYS A 123 -17.14 23.46 19.47
CA LYS A 123 -17.83 24.60 20.10
C LYS A 123 -17.14 25.94 19.79
N GLU A 124 -15.81 25.97 19.85
CA GLU A 124 -15.04 27.18 19.56
C GLU A 124 -15.11 27.55 18.07
N ASN A 125 -14.98 26.56 17.18
CA ASN A 125 -15.13 26.76 15.74
C ASN A 125 -16.53 27.28 15.39
N ARG A 126 -17.58 26.77 16.03
CA ARG A 126 -18.95 27.26 15.87
C ARG A 126 -19.07 28.74 16.26
N LYS A 127 -18.55 29.11 17.44
CA LYS A 127 -18.54 30.52 17.89
C LYS A 127 -17.76 31.44 16.95
N ILE A 128 -16.61 30.98 16.45
CA ILE A 128 -15.82 31.72 15.46
C ILE A 128 -16.67 31.94 14.20
N MET A 129 -17.34 30.89 13.72
CA MET A 129 -18.21 31.01 12.54
C MET A 129 -19.39 31.96 12.78
N GLU A 130 -20.06 31.88 13.93
CA GLU A 130 -21.12 32.80 14.36
C GLU A 130 -20.65 34.26 14.34
N ASN A 131 -19.48 34.52 14.91
CA ASN A 131 -18.88 35.85 14.94
C ASN A 131 -18.52 36.34 13.53
N ASN A 132 -17.93 35.49 12.69
CA ASN A 132 -17.62 35.84 11.30
C ASN A 132 -18.88 36.22 10.53
N CYS A 133 -19.93 35.41 10.64
CA CYS A 133 -21.22 35.66 10.00
C CYS A 133 -21.87 36.96 10.51
N LYS A 134 -21.80 37.23 11.81
CA LYS A 134 -22.27 38.50 12.40
C LYS A 134 -21.52 39.71 11.83
N ILE A 135 -20.20 39.65 11.79
CA ILE A 135 -19.35 40.72 11.24
C ILE A 135 -19.68 40.95 9.77
N GLN A 136 -19.82 39.91 8.97
CA GLN A 136 -20.12 40.06 7.54
C GLN A 136 -21.50 40.66 7.29
N ARG A 137 -22.52 40.26 8.06
CA ARG A 137 -23.86 40.89 8.00
C ARG A 137 -23.79 42.38 8.39
N GLN A 138 -22.96 42.75 9.37
CA GLN A 138 -22.74 44.15 9.75
C GLN A 138 -21.98 44.93 8.68
N ASN A 139 -20.95 44.35 8.07
CA ASN A 139 -20.22 44.99 6.97
C ASN A 139 -21.15 45.26 5.78
N LEU A 140 -22.00 44.29 5.44
CA LEU A 140 -23.00 44.44 4.38
C LEU A 140 -23.98 45.58 4.69
N SER A 141 -24.50 45.65 5.93
CA SER A 141 -25.43 46.70 6.32
C SER A 141 -24.77 48.08 6.31
N GLN A 142 -23.51 48.18 6.74
CA GLN A 142 -22.74 49.42 6.69
C GLN A 142 -22.49 49.89 5.26
N LEU A 143 -22.10 48.98 4.35
CA LEU A 143 -21.90 49.30 2.94
C LEU A 143 -23.22 49.71 2.25
N LYS A 144 -24.35 49.11 2.64
CA LYS A 144 -25.68 49.49 2.11
C LYS A 144 -26.18 50.82 2.67
N ALA A 145 -25.90 51.12 3.94
CA ALA A 145 -26.34 52.35 4.60
C ALA A 145 -25.47 53.57 4.25
N ASN A 146 -24.15 53.38 4.09
CA ASN A 146 -23.18 54.45 3.92
C ASN A 146 -22.29 54.23 2.70
N ARG A 147 -22.46 55.07 1.68
CA ARG A 147 -21.62 55.04 0.46
C ARG A 147 -20.24 55.70 0.62
N ARG A 148 -20.00 56.44 1.71
CA ARG A 148 -18.72 57.12 1.97
C ARG A 148 -17.79 56.27 2.85
N VAL A 149 -17.36 55.12 2.33
CA VAL A 149 -16.37 54.26 2.99
C VAL A 149 -14.96 54.69 2.61
N LYS A 150 -14.11 54.95 3.60
CA LYS A 150 -12.69 55.30 3.38
C LYS A 150 -11.84 54.05 3.26
N VAL A 151 -10.91 54.04 2.32
CA VAL A 151 -9.90 53.00 2.15
C VAL A 151 -8.53 53.65 1.97
N THR A 152 -7.50 53.00 2.49
CA THR A 152 -6.10 53.34 2.20
C THR A 152 -5.70 52.62 0.92
N ASP A 153 -5.24 53.36 -0.09
CA ASP A 153 -4.74 52.76 -1.32
C ASP A 153 -3.29 52.23 -1.16
N ASP A 154 -2.76 51.63 -2.22
CA ASP A 154 -1.41 51.05 -2.23
C ASP A 154 -0.31 52.10 -2.02
N ASN A 155 -0.61 53.38 -2.25
CA ASN A 155 0.30 54.51 -2.03
C ASN A 155 0.17 55.10 -0.62
N GLY A 156 -0.66 54.50 0.25
CA GLY A 156 -0.92 55.00 1.60
C GLY A 156 -1.88 56.18 1.68
N GLN A 157 -2.50 56.59 0.57
CA GLN A 157 -3.44 57.71 0.54
C GLN A 157 -4.84 57.25 0.91
N ILE A 158 -5.55 58.07 1.70
CA ILE A 158 -6.93 57.80 2.09
C ILE A 158 -7.86 58.34 1.01
N ARG A 159 -8.60 57.44 0.36
CA ARG A 159 -9.66 57.78 -0.60
C ARG A 159 -10.98 57.14 -0.22
N TYR A 160 -12.04 57.52 -0.90
CA TYR A 160 -13.33 56.82 -0.78
C TYR A 160 -13.40 55.67 -1.78
N LEU A 161 -14.15 54.63 -1.42
CA LEU A 161 -14.55 53.61 -2.39
C LEU A 161 -15.48 54.23 -3.44
N ASN A 162 -15.29 53.82 -4.68
CA ASN A 162 -16.21 54.15 -5.77
C ASN A 162 -17.39 53.15 -5.79
N ASP A 163 -18.34 53.41 -6.69
CA ASP A 163 -19.58 52.62 -6.77
C ASP A 163 -19.36 51.16 -7.16
N ASP A 164 -18.48 50.92 -8.14
CA ASP A 164 -18.16 49.56 -8.60
C ASP A 164 -17.45 48.76 -7.49
N GLU A 165 -16.53 49.38 -6.76
CA GLU A 165 -15.87 48.78 -5.60
C GLU A 165 -16.85 48.45 -4.48
N ILE A 166 -17.83 49.32 -4.22
CA ILE A 166 -18.89 49.06 -3.24
C ILE A 166 -19.74 47.87 -3.70
N GLN A 167 -20.16 47.83 -4.96
CA GLN A 167 -20.97 46.73 -5.50
C GLN A 167 -20.21 45.41 -5.45
N ASN A 168 -18.93 45.40 -5.84
CA ASN A 168 -18.08 44.20 -5.78
C ASN A 168 -17.95 43.70 -4.35
N ARG A 169 -17.64 44.57 -3.38
CA ARG A 169 -17.57 44.18 -1.96
C ARG A 169 -18.90 43.66 -1.42
N GLN A 170 -20.02 44.28 -1.81
CA GLN A 170 -21.35 43.79 -1.44
C GLN A 170 -21.58 42.37 -1.98
N SER A 171 -21.27 42.14 -3.25
CA SER A 171 -21.40 40.81 -3.87
C SER A 171 -20.51 39.76 -3.22
N GLU A 172 -19.27 40.11 -2.87
CA GLU A 172 -18.33 39.21 -2.18
C GLU A 172 -18.85 38.83 -0.79
N ILE A 173 -19.34 39.81 -0.03
CA ILE A 173 -19.90 39.57 1.31
C ILE A 173 -21.18 38.73 1.21
N GLU A 174 -22.07 39.03 0.26
CA GLU A 174 -23.30 38.26 0.04
C GLU A 174 -22.99 36.80 -0.33
N LYS A 175 -22.01 36.59 -1.20
CA LYS A 175 -21.52 35.24 -1.54
C LYS A 175 -20.95 34.52 -0.31
N TYR A 176 -20.11 35.19 0.47
CA TYR A 176 -19.54 34.61 1.68
C TYR A 176 -20.64 34.17 2.66
N ILE A 177 -21.63 35.04 2.91
CA ILE A 177 -22.77 34.73 3.79
C ILE A 177 -23.56 33.55 3.24
N ALA A 178 -23.82 33.55 1.92
CA ALA A 178 -24.56 32.47 1.28
C ALA A 178 -23.84 31.13 1.38
N GLU A 179 -22.51 31.09 1.28
CA GLU A 179 -21.73 29.85 1.29
C GLU A 179 -21.44 29.34 2.71
N ASN A 180 -21.13 30.22 3.66
CA ASN A 180 -20.53 29.85 4.95
C ASN A 180 -21.46 30.01 6.14
N CYS A 181 -22.53 30.80 6.02
CA CYS A 181 -23.42 31.13 7.14
C CYS A 181 -24.74 30.35 7.12
N LYS A 182 -24.82 29.23 6.37
CA LYS A 182 -25.98 28.35 6.39
C LYS A 182 -25.96 27.51 7.67
N GLY A 183 -26.96 27.65 8.54
CA GLY A 183 -27.02 26.90 9.80
C GLY A 183 -26.21 27.51 10.94
N VAL A 184 -25.80 28.78 10.76
CA VAL A 184 -25.21 29.67 11.77
C VAL A 184 -26.24 30.74 12.12
#